data_AF-A0AAU2XZN1-F1
#
_entry.id   AF-A0AAU2XZN1-F1
#
_cell.length_a   1.000
_cell.length_b   1.000
_cell.length_c   1.000
_cell.angle_alpha   90.00
_cell.angle_beta   90.00
_cell.angle_gamma   90.00
#
_symmetry.space_group_name_H-M   'P 1'
#
loop_
_entity.id
_entity.type
_entity.pdbx_description
1 polymer ?
#
loop_
_entity_poly.entity_id
_entity_poly.type
_entity_poly.pdbx_seq_one_letter_code
_entity_poly.pdbx_strand_id
1 'polypeptide(L)'
;MTVTWRGAVSYALTVVVLSWLTGAGVDLAWQTASGGGGLGGWLSTWGKDPWNAVFAAVAVASLTLARRLLAPLPRWRVMLVDGSVYLAALLVCAGLSAWAAGDEAPADTAFVAAVLALFTLQLPAAWVLCVWRSGSLEVVLSRAGTDGVRRDLAA
;
A
#
# COMPACT_ATOMS: atom_id res chain seq x y z
N MET A 1 -19.23 -7.46 10.24
CA MET A 1 -19.23 -6.56 9.06
C MET A 1 -17.92 -6.76 8.34
N THR A 2 -17.93 -7.00 7.02
CA THR A 2 -16.67 -7.20 6.28
C THR A 2 -16.72 -6.46 4.95
N VAL A 3 -15.58 -5.90 4.55
CA VAL A 3 -15.44 -5.21 3.27
C VAL A 3 -15.54 -6.22 2.13
N THR A 4 -16.21 -5.86 1.02
CA THR A 4 -16.26 -6.72 -0.16
C THR A 4 -14.87 -6.91 -0.77
N TRP A 5 -14.60 -8.07 -1.38
CA TRP A 5 -13.34 -8.31 -2.09
C TRP A 5 -13.06 -7.25 -3.16
N ARG A 6 -14.08 -6.89 -3.95
CA ARG A 6 -13.98 -5.84 -4.96
C ARG A 6 -13.62 -4.48 -4.36
N GLY A 7 -14.26 -4.11 -3.25
CA GLY A 7 -13.98 -2.86 -2.54
C GLY A 7 -12.56 -2.82 -1.94
N ALA A 8 -12.12 -3.93 -1.34
CA ALA A 8 -10.78 -4.05 -0.76
C ALA A 8 -9.67 -3.98 -1.82
N VAL A 9 -9.85 -4.69 -2.96
CA VAL A 9 -8.90 -4.65 -4.07
C VAL A 9 -8.86 -3.26 -4.72
N SER A 10 -10.02 -2.65 -4.99
CA SER A 10 -10.09 -1.29 -5.54
C SER A 10 -9.41 -0.27 -4.63
N TYR A 11 -9.61 -0.39 -3.32
CA TYR A 11 -8.92 0.41 -2.31
C TYR A 11 -7.41 0.23 -2.39
N ALA A 12 -6.93 -1.00 -2.31
CA ALA A 12 -5.51 -1.31 -2.29
C ALA A 12 -4.81 -0.85 -3.58
N LEU A 13 -5.42 -1.10 -4.75
CA LEU A 13 -4.90 -0.62 -6.02
C LEU A 13 -4.81 0.91 -6.06
N THR A 14 -5.85 1.61 -5.60
CA THR A 14 -5.85 3.08 -5.59
C THR A 14 -4.73 3.63 -4.71
N VAL A 15 -4.59 3.10 -3.50
CA VAL A 15 -3.55 3.54 -2.55
C VAL A 15 -2.17 3.26 -3.12
N VAL A 16 -1.92 2.04 -3.60
CA VAL A 16 -0.59 1.62 -4.06
C VAL A 16 -0.19 2.35 -5.33
N VAL A 17 -1.05 2.36 -6.35
CA VAL A 17 -0.71 2.97 -7.64
C VAL A 17 -0.52 4.48 -7.51
N LEU A 18 -1.41 5.19 -6.82
CA LEU A 18 -1.29 6.65 -6.71
C LEU A 18 -0.14 7.09 -5.80
N SER A 19 0.12 6.37 -4.70
CA SER A 19 1.29 6.66 -3.86
C SER A 19 2.59 6.41 -4.61
N TRP A 20 2.66 5.30 -5.34
CA TRP A 20 3.79 4.94 -6.17
C TRP A 20 4.04 5.97 -7.28
N LEU A 21 3.00 6.40 -7.99
CA LEU A 21 3.09 7.46 -9.01
C LEU A 21 3.54 8.80 -8.42
N THR A 22 3.12 9.11 -7.19
CA THR A 22 3.59 10.31 -6.49
C THR A 22 5.09 10.22 -6.23
N GLY A 23 5.56 9.09 -5.70
CA GLY A 23 6.99 8.82 -5.50
C GLY A 23 7.80 8.95 -6.77
N ALA A 24 7.37 8.25 -7.82
CA ALA A 24 7.95 8.29 -9.15
C ALA A 24 8.02 9.72 -9.72
N GLY A 25 6.93 10.49 -9.59
CA GLY A 25 6.85 11.87 -10.09
C GLY A 25 7.79 12.82 -9.36
N VAL A 26 7.90 12.72 -8.04
CA VAL A 26 8.82 13.55 -7.24
C VAL A 26 10.27 13.19 -7.54
N ASP A 27 10.59 11.90 -7.65
CA ASP A 27 11.93 11.44 -8.01
C ASP A 27 12.33 11.92 -9.41
N LEU A 28 11.42 11.86 -10.39
CA LEU A 28 11.66 12.41 -11.73
C LEU A 28 11.86 13.93 -11.70
N ALA A 29 11.05 14.66 -10.92
CA ALA A 29 11.21 16.11 -10.77
C ALA A 29 12.57 16.45 -10.14
N TRP A 30 13.04 15.64 -9.20
CA TRP A 30 14.36 15.80 -8.60
C TRP A 30 15.49 15.53 -9.59
N GLN A 31 15.45 14.42 -10.34
CA GLN A 31 16.48 14.10 -11.33
C GLN A 31 16.54 15.11 -12.48
N THR A 32 15.39 15.66 -12.89
CA THR A 32 15.35 16.71 -13.90
C THR A 32 15.92 18.03 -13.38
N ALA A 33 15.62 18.41 -12.13
CA ALA A 33 16.13 19.63 -11.51
C ALA A 33 17.64 19.57 -11.18
N SER A 34 18.15 18.40 -10.80
CA SER A 34 19.55 18.21 -10.39
C SER A 34 20.52 17.90 -11.54
N GLY A 35 20.03 17.83 -12.79
CA GLY A 35 20.86 17.51 -13.96
C GLY A 35 21.23 16.02 -14.09
N GLY A 36 20.58 15.13 -13.33
CA GLY A 36 20.86 13.68 -13.25
C GLY A 36 20.41 12.85 -14.46
N GLY A 37 20.32 13.43 -15.65
CA GLY A 37 19.95 12.70 -16.88
C GLY A 37 18.45 12.62 -17.20
N GLY A 38 17.60 13.33 -16.44
CA GLY A 38 16.18 13.52 -16.75
C GLY A 38 15.38 12.22 -16.92
N LEU A 39 14.43 12.21 -17.86
CA LEU A 39 13.55 11.06 -18.11
C LEU A 39 14.32 9.77 -18.46
N GLY A 40 15.46 9.89 -19.15
CA GLY A 40 16.27 8.74 -19.57
C GLY A 40 16.98 8.04 -18.41
N GLY A 41 17.61 8.80 -17.52
CA GLY A 41 18.21 8.28 -16.29
C GLY A 41 17.15 7.65 -15.37
N TRP A 42 16.02 8.32 -15.23
CA TRP A 42 14.87 7.86 -14.46
C TRP A 42 14.31 6.52 -14.97
N LEU A 43 13.99 6.42 -16.27
CA LEU A 43 13.49 5.18 -16.89
C LEU A 43 14.49 4.01 -16.78
N SER A 44 15.79 4.29 -16.87
CA SER A 44 16.81 3.25 -16.76
C SER A 44 16.89 2.65 -15.36
N THR A 45 16.55 3.44 -14.33
CA THR A 45 16.56 3.04 -12.92
C THR A 45 15.25 2.35 -12.55
N TRP A 46 14.11 2.97 -12.88
CA TRP A 46 12.78 2.46 -12.52
C TRP A 46 12.30 1.31 -13.39
N GLY A 47 12.55 1.39 -14.71
CA GLY A 47 12.02 0.43 -15.68
C GLY A 47 12.78 -0.91 -15.72
N LYS A 48 13.99 -0.96 -15.14
CA LYS A 48 14.81 -2.18 -15.12
C LYS A 48 14.78 -2.94 -13.81
N ASP A 49 14.32 -2.32 -12.73
CA ASP A 49 14.28 -2.98 -11.43
C ASP A 49 12.97 -3.79 -11.26
N PRO A 50 13.01 -5.13 -11.32
CA PRO A 50 11.83 -5.97 -11.14
C PRO A 50 11.22 -5.84 -9.73
N TRP A 51 11.99 -5.40 -8.74
CA TRP A 51 11.50 -5.25 -7.36
C TRP A 51 10.42 -4.19 -7.21
N ASN A 52 10.34 -3.22 -8.12
CA ASN A 52 9.24 -2.25 -8.15
C ASN A 52 7.89 -2.93 -8.38
N ALA A 53 7.84 -3.90 -9.31
CA ALA A 53 6.63 -4.66 -9.59
C ALA A 53 6.30 -5.63 -8.43
N VAL A 54 7.33 -6.25 -7.84
CA VAL A 54 7.16 -7.13 -6.67
C VAL A 54 6.59 -6.35 -5.50
N PHE A 55 7.14 -5.17 -5.19
CA PHE A 55 6.63 -4.29 -4.15
C PHE A 55 5.17 -3.92 -4.39
N ALA A 56 4.81 -3.48 -5.59
CA ALA A 56 3.42 -3.13 -5.90
C ALA A 56 2.46 -4.31 -5.67
N ALA A 57 2.84 -5.51 -6.12
CA ALA A 57 2.04 -6.72 -5.92
C ALA A 57 1.89 -7.08 -4.44
N VAL A 58 2.99 -7.07 -3.68
CA VAL A 58 2.99 -7.38 -2.24
C VAL A 58 2.19 -6.35 -1.45
N ALA A 59 2.35 -5.05 -1.74
CA ALA A 59 1.61 -3.99 -1.07
C ALA A 59 0.10 -4.09 -1.34
N VAL A 60 -0.31 -4.36 -2.59
CA VAL A 60 -1.73 -4.56 -2.94
C VAL A 60 -2.29 -5.77 -2.20
N ALA A 61 -1.58 -6.90 -2.20
CA ALA A 61 -2.02 -8.11 -1.52
C ALA A 61 -2.18 -7.88 -0.01
N SER A 62 -1.17 -7.29 0.64
CA SER A 62 -1.16 -7.00 2.08
C SER A 62 -2.27 -6.05 2.49
N LEU A 63 -2.49 -4.95 1.75
CA LEU A 63 -3.58 -4.01 2.04
C LEU A 63 -4.97 -4.63 1.79
N THR A 64 -5.10 -5.44 0.73
CA THR A 64 -6.35 -6.15 0.44
C THR A 64 -6.70 -7.10 1.58
N LEU A 65 -5.72 -7.89 2.03
CA LEU A 65 -5.87 -8.80 3.17
C LEU A 65 -6.19 -8.06 4.46
N ALA A 66 -5.47 -6.97 4.76
CA ALA A 66 -5.72 -6.14 5.94
C ALA A 66 -7.17 -5.63 5.97
N ARG A 67 -7.68 -5.07 4.86
CA ARG A 67 -9.07 -4.59 4.79
C ARG A 67 -10.10 -5.71 4.81
N ARG A 68 -9.74 -6.92 4.37
CA ARG A 68 -10.64 -8.07 4.35
C ARG A 68 -10.79 -8.74 5.71
N LEU A 69 -9.71 -8.76 6.49
CA LEU A 69 -9.62 -9.47 7.78
C LEU A 69 -9.91 -8.55 8.97
N LEU A 70 -9.60 -7.25 8.88
CA LEU A 70 -9.83 -6.31 9.96
C LEU A 70 -11.29 -5.84 9.98
N ALA A 71 -11.80 -5.64 11.19
CA ALA A 71 -13.09 -5.00 11.40
C ALA A 71 -13.08 -3.55 10.86
N PRO A 72 -14.25 -2.95 10.58
CA PRO A 72 -14.33 -1.54 10.21
C PRO A 72 -13.66 -0.68 11.30
N LEU A 73 -12.63 0.07 10.92
CA LEU A 73 -11.85 0.92 11.81
C LEU A 73 -12.24 2.40 11.58
N PRO A 74 -12.19 3.25 12.62
CA PRO A 74 -12.30 4.70 12.43
C PRO A 74 -11.13 5.21 11.56
N ARG A 75 -11.37 6.26 10.77
CA ARG A 75 -10.44 6.75 9.72
C ARG A 75 -9.00 6.97 10.22
N TRP A 76 -8.83 7.52 11.42
CA TRP A 76 -7.51 7.75 12.01
C TRP A 76 -6.75 6.44 12.30
N ARG A 77 -7.45 5.36 12.68
CA ARG A 77 -6.84 4.04 12.87
C ARG A 77 -6.52 3.37 11.54
N VAL A 78 -7.29 3.64 10.48
CA VAL A 78 -6.98 3.13 9.14
C VAL A 78 -5.65 3.70 8.65
N MET A 79 -5.40 5.00 8.85
CA MET A 79 -4.11 5.61 8.53
C MET A 79 -2.95 4.87 9.20
N LEU A 80 -3.04 4.65 10.52
CA LEU A 80 -1.98 4.02 11.28
C LEU A 80 -1.79 2.55 10.86
N VAL A 81 -2.88 1.79 10.76
CA VAL A 81 -2.80 0.36 10.45
C VAL A 81 -2.38 0.12 9.01
N ASP A 82 -3.07 0.70 8.03
CA ASP A 82 -2.73 0.49 6.62
C ASP A 82 -1.43 1.18 6.24
N GLY A 83 -1.13 2.34 6.82
CA GLY A 83 0.16 2.99 6.66
C GLY A 83 1.31 2.12 7.18
N SER A 84 1.11 1.44 8.31
CA SER A 84 2.10 0.48 8.84
C SER A 84 2.20 -0.77 7.98
N VAL A 85 1.08 -1.30 7.46
CA VAL A 85 1.09 -2.46 6.55
C VAL A 85 1.82 -2.13 5.25
N TYR A 86 1.58 -0.95 4.68
CA TYR A 86 2.28 -0.46 3.49
C TYR A 86 3.78 -0.29 3.76
N LEU A 87 4.14 0.35 4.89
CA LEU A 87 5.54 0.50 5.29
C LEU A 87 6.22 -0.86 5.50
N ALA A 88 5.56 -1.81 6.14
CA ALA A 88 6.09 -3.16 6.32
C ALA A 88 6.32 -3.86 4.98
N ALA A 89 5.38 -3.75 4.04
CA ALA A 89 5.57 -4.28 2.68
C ALA A 89 6.78 -3.63 1.99
N LEU A 90 6.96 -2.32 2.13
CA LEU A 90 8.10 -1.60 1.59
C LEU A 90 9.42 -2.11 2.18
N LEU A 91 9.50 -2.19 3.51
CA LEU A 91 10.70 -2.65 4.22
C LEU A 91 11.06 -4.10 3.87
N VAL A 92 10.06 -4.99 3.81
CA VAL A 92 10.28 -6.40 3.44
C VAL A 92 10.77 -6.51 2.00
N CYS A 93 10.13 -5.81 1.05
CA CYS A 93 10.55 -5.86 -0.34
C CYS A 93 11.94 -5.25 -0.55
N ALA A 94 12.22 -4.10 0.07
CA ALA A 94 13.53 -3.44 -0.03
C ALA A 94 14.63 -4.27 0.63
N GLY A 95 14.39 -4.83 1.82
CA GLY A 95 15.35 -5.69 2.51
C GLY A 95 15.62 -6.99 1.76
N LEU A 96 14.59 -7.64 1.21
CA LEU A 96 14.77 -8.83 0.37
C LEU A 96 15.51 -8.52 -0.94
N SER A 97 15.24 -7.36 -1.54
CA SER A 97 15.97 -6.88 -2.73
C SER A 97 17.45 -6.67 -2.42
N ALA A 98 17.76 -5.96 -1.34
CA ALA A 98 19.14 -5.72 -0.89
C ALA A 98 19.87 -7.03 -0.54
N TRP A 99 19.20 -7.91 0.19
CA TRP A 99 19.75 -9.24 0.52
C TRP A 99 20.02 -10.07 -0.73
N ALA A 100 19.10 -10.09 -1.69
CA ALA A 100 19.29 -10.78 -2.96
C ALA A 100 20.42 -10.19 -3.82
N ALA A 101 20.71 -8.89 -3.65
CA ALA A 101 21.84 -8.21 -4.28
C ALA A 101 23.19 -8.45 -3.56
N GLY A 102 23.20 -9.18 -2.44
CA GLY A 102 24.41 -9.48 -1.65
C GLY A 102 24.82 -8.38 -0.68
N ASP A 103 23.88 -7.51 -0.28
CA ASP A 103 24.14 -6.49 0.76
C ASP A 103 24.41 -7.15 2.12
N GLU A 104 25.43 -6.67 2.83
CA GLU A 104 25.84 -7.15 4.16
C GLU A 104 24.91 -6.62 5.27
N ALA A 105 24.19 -5.51 5.03
CA ALA A 105 23.23 -4.93 5.96
C ALA A 105 21.86 -4.63 5.31
N PRO A 106 21.11 -5.66 4.85
CA PRO A 106 19.86 -5.47 4.12
C PRO A 106 18.77 -4.70 4.89
N ALA A 107 18.79 -4.81 6.22
CA ALA A 107 17.86 -4.08 7.08
C ALA A 107 18.10 -2.57 7.04
N ASP A 108 19.36 -2.14 7.05
CA ASP A 108 19.72 -0.71 6.98
C ASP A 108 19.32 -0.15 5.63
N THR A 109 19.58 -0.89 4.55
CA THR A 109 19.15 -0.53 3.18
C THR A 109 17.62 -0.44 3.06
N ALA A 110 16.87 -1.32 3.73
CA ALA A 110 15.42 -1.22 3.80
C ALA A 110 14.96 0.09 4.49
N PHE A 111 15.59 0.47 5.60
CA PHE A 111 15.27 1.73 6.28
C PHE A 111 15.67 2.95 5.45
N VAL A 112 16.79 2.91 4.73
CA VAL A 112 17.16 3.94 3.76
C VAL A 112 16.07 4.08 2.68
N ALA A 113 15.57 2.96 2.14
CA ALA A 113 14.46 3.00 1.19
C ALA A 113 13.19 3.62 1.78
N ALA A 114 12.87 3.35 3.05
CA ALA A 114 11.75 4.00 3.73
C ALA A 114 11.96 5.51 3.91
N VAL A 115 13.18 5.94 4.24
CA VAL A 115 13.54 7.37 4.33
C VAL A 115 13.40 8.04 2.95
N LEU A 116 13.90 7.41 1.89
CA LEU A 116 13.72 7.90 0.52
C LEU A 116 12.24 8.01 0.17
N ALA A 117 11.42 7.01 0.52
CA ALA A 117 9.98 7.03 0.28
C ALA A 117 9.24 8.13 1.07
N LEU A 118 9.79 8.62 2.18
CA LEU A 118 9.29 9.83 2.86
C LEU A 118 9.62 11.09 2.06
N PHE A 119 10.87 11.21 1.58
CA PHE A 119 11.31 12.38 0.81
C PHE A 119 10.69 12.47 -0.60
N THR A 120 10.43 11.33 -1.24
CA THR A 120 9.70 11.27 -2.52
C THR A 120 8.18 11.43 -2.34
N LEU A 121 7.71 11.63 -1.12
CA LEU A 121 6.29 11.76 -0.76
C LEU A 121 5.45 10.50 -1.04
N GLN A 122 6.05 9.36 -1.38
CA GLN A 122 5.35 8.10 -1.59
C GLN A 122 4.64 7.61 -0.32
N LEU A 123 5.35 7.54 0.81
CA LEU A 123 4.78 7.12 2.10
C LEU A 123 3.72 8.12 2.62
N PRO A 124 3.97 9.44 2.63
CA PRO A 124 2.95 10.43 2.97
C PRO A 124 1.70 10.32 2.09
N ALA A 125 1.87 10.16 0.78
CA ALA A 125 0.75 9.96 -0.14
C ALA A 125 -0.04 8.70 0.19
N ALA A 126 0.63 7.58 0.47
CA ALA A 126 -0.03 6.34 0.88
C ALA A 126 -0.89 6.55 2.13
N TRP A 127 -0.37 7.23 3.16
CA TRP A 127 -1.13 7.49 4.39
C TRP A 127 -2.36 8.37 4.16
N VAL A 128 -2.21 9.45 3.39
CA VAL A 128 -3.33 10.33 3.02
C VAL A 128 -4.37 9.58 2.20
N LEU A 129 -3.94 8.80 1.22
CA LEU A 129 -4.82 7.98 0.37
C LEU A 129 -5.56 6.91 1.18
N CYS A 130 -4.92 6.29 2.18
CA CYS A 130 -5.57 5.36 3.09
C CYS A 130 -6.73 6.04 3.84
N VAL A 131 -6.49 7.22 4.42
CA VAL A 131 -7.53 8.00 5.11
C VAL A 131 -8.66 8.36 4.15
N TRP A 132 -8.31 8.96 3.01
CA TRP A 132 -9.29 9.43 2.03
C TRP A 132 -10.15 8.29 1.48
N ARG A 133 -9.52 7.21 1.02
CA ARG A 133 -10.21 6.11 0.34
C ARG A 133 -10.99 5.21 1.31
N SER A 134 -10.62 5.19 2.59
CA SER A 134 -11.33 4.43 3.62
C SER A 134 -12.77 4.91 3.84
N GLY A 135 -13.06 6.18 3.54
CA GLY A 135 -14.40 6.76 3.61
C GLY A 135 -15.37 6.22 2.56
N SER A 136 -14.85 5.62 1.49
CA SER A 136 -15.63 5.12 0.35
C SER A 136 -15.58 3.58 0.25
N LEU A 137 -15.29 2.89 1.36
CA LEU A 137 -15.33 1.43 1.43
C LEU A 137 -16.78 0.96 1.61
N GLU A 138 -17.28 0.18 0.66
CA GLU A 138 -18.58 -0.50 0.76
C GLU A 138 -18.51 -1.57 1.86
N VAL A 139 -19.13 -1.28 3.02
CA VAL A 139 -19.24 -2.22 4.13
C VAL A 139 -20.49 -3.06 3.94
N VAL A 140 -20.34 -4.37 3.74
CA VAL A 140 -21.49 -5.27 3.75
C VAL A 140 -21.80 -5.64 5.20
N LEU A 141 -23.01 -5.27 5.62
CA LEU A 141 -23.63 -5.83 6.81
C LEU A 141 -23.97 -7.30 6.50
N SER A 142 -23.20 -8.24 7.03
CA SER A 142 -23.64 -9.65 7.03
C SER A 142 -24.96 -9.72 7.78
N ARG A 143 -26.06 -9.91 7.05
CA ARG A 143 -27.39 -10.19 7.57
C ARG A 143 -27.39 -11.61 8.13
N ALA A 144 -26.81 -11.81 9.31
CA ALA A 144 -26.74 -13.12 9.96
C ALA A 144 -27.78 -13.27 11.10
N GLY A 145 -28.80 -12.42 11.16
CA GLY A 145 -29.73 -12.36 12.30
C GLY A 145 -31.22 -12.58 12.01
N THR A 146 -31.66 -12.61 10.75
CA THR A 146 -33.11 -12.67 10.43
C THR A 146 -33.64 -14.08 10.12
N ASP A 147 -32.78 -15.08 9.98
CA ASP A 147 -33.23 -16.45 9.65
C ASP A 147 -33.50 -17.33 10.90
N GLY A 148 -33.05 -16.89 12.08
CA GLY A 148 -33.37 -17.57 13.36
C GLY A 148 -34.79 -17.24 13.85
N VAL A 149 -35.18 -15.96 13.80
CA VAL A 149 -36.47 -15.50 14.34
C VAL A 149 -37.68 -16.04 13.56
N ARG A 150 -37.52 -16.39 12.28
CA ARG A 150 -38.61 -16.93 11.46
C ARG A 150 -38.88 -18.42 11.70
N ARG A 151 -37.95 -19.16 12.31
CA ARG A 151 -38.16 -20.56 12.69
C ARG A 151 -38.86 -20.72 14.04
N ASP A 152 -38.70 -19.77 14.94
CA ASP A 152 -39.31 -19.82 16.29
C ASP A 152 -40.77 -19.34 16.33
N LEU A 153 -41.28 -18.75 15.25
CA LEU A 153 -42.69 -18.35 15.12
C LEU A 153 -43.54 -19.37 14.35
N ALA A 154 -42.96 -20.50 13.96
CA ALA A 154 -43.61 -21.55 13.18
C ALA A 154 -43.68 -22.91 13.92
N ALA A 155 -43.36 -22.94 15.21
CA ALA A 155 -43.50 -24.08 16.10
C ALA A 155 -44.46 -23.73 17.25
#